data_AF-A0A0Q4YVN7-F1
#
_entry.id   AF-A0A0Q4YVN7-F1
#
_cell.length_a   1.000
_cell.length_b   1.000
_cell.length_c   1.000
_cell.angle_alpha   90.00
_cell.angle_beta   90.00
_cell.angle_gamma   90.00
#
_symmetry.space_group_name_H-M   'P 1'
#
loop_
_entity.id
_entity.type
_entity.pdbx_description
1 polymer ?
#
loop_
_entity_poly.entity_id
_entity_poly.type
_entity_poly.pdbx_seq_one_letter_code
_entity_poly.pdbx_strand_id
1 'polypeptide(L)'
;MPRSLLSTAAILALAAGLGACASQRLEGPTRGRLPPGPQAALEPVVPAMPSGPVTSEPLAPPPGASAVPADLPPVGANVAVAPSTPVIAPDPAPVAPPPPPVVASGRSSVVGTWNAKDATGASCKVSLSSAPALDLYKASASGCPNKDLSKVTAWDYRDGEVYLYQPGGTVAARLRQGGGALDGALSKSGASLAMVR
;
A
#
# COMPACT_ATOMS: atom_id res chain seq x y z
N MET A 1 29.94 50.99 37.90
CA MET A 1 29.12 49.86 38.40
C MET A 1 29.02 48.81 37.29
N PRO A 2 29.60 47.62 37.49
CA PRO A 2 30.07 46.80 36.37
C PRO A 2 28.95 45.96 35.75
N ARG A 3 28.71 46.18 34.45
CA ARG A 3 27.79 45.43 33.57
C ARG A 3 28.02 43.90 33.58
N SER A 4 29.20 43.47 34.03
CA SER A 4 29.54 42.06 34.20
C SER A 4 28.71 41.36 35.29
N LEU A 5 28.26 42.08 36.33
CA LEU A 5 27.44 41.50 37.40
C LEU A 5 25.97 41.31 36.98
N LEU A 6 25.48 42.16 36.08
CA LEU A 6 24.13 42.03 35.50
C LEU A 6 24.05 40.84 34.53
N SER A 7 25.15 40.57 33.81
CA SER A 7 25.21 39.47 32.84
C SER A 7 25.28 38.10 33.51
N THR A 8 26.01 37.96 34.62
CA THR A 8 26.01 36.72 35.42
C THR A 8 24.68 36.45 36.12
N ALA A 9 23.97 37.50 36.58
CA ALA A 9 22.64 37.34 37.17
C ALA A 9 21.60 36.83 36.13
N ALA A 10 21.68 37.31 34.89
CA ALA A 10 20.79 36.87 33.81
C ALA A 10 21.01 35.40 33.40
N ILE A 11 22.24 34.91 33.42
CA ILE A 11 22.56 33.52 33.07
C ILE A 11 22.09 32.55 34.17
N LEU A 12 22.20 32.93 35.45
CA LEU A 12 21.67 32.15 36.58
C LEU A 12 20.14 32.04 36.54
N ALA A 13 19.43 33.09 36.12
CA ALA A 13 17.97 33.06 35.97
C ALA A 13 17.50 32.13 34.84
N LEU A 14 18.26 32.04 33.73
CA LEU A 14 17.97 31.13 32.61
C LEU A 14 18.24 29.66 32.95
N ALA A 15 19.25 29.37 33.78
CA ALA A 15 19.53 28.01 34.25
C ALA A 15 18.46 27.47 35.21
N ALA A 16 17.80 28.34 35.98
CA ALA A 16 16.73 27.94 36.90
C ALA A 16 15.39 27.59 36.21
N GLY A 17 15.18 28.00 34.95
CA GLY A 17 13.92 27.77 34.21
C GLY A 17 13.76 26.39 33.57
N LEU A 18 14.83 25.61 33.44
CA LEU A 18 14.81 24.31 32.74
C LEU A 18 14.34 23.13 33.62
N GLY A 19 14.01 23.35 34.89
CA GLY A 19 13.59 22.30 35.85
C GLY A 19 12.08 22.11 36.03
N ALA A 20 11.22 22.94 35.44
CA ALA A 20 9.79 23.00 35.80
C ALA A 20 8.84 22.05 35.01
N CYS A 21 9.35 21.10 34.22
CA CYS A 21 8.53 20.09 33.53
C CYS A 21 8.81 18.64 33.98
N ALA A 22 9.35 18.45 35.19
CA ALA A 22 9.55 17.13 35.79
C ALA A 22 8.82 17.03 37.14
N SER A 23 7.48 17.15 37.16
CA SER A 23 6.67 16.81 38.35
C SER A 23 5.20 16.55 38.00
N GLN A 24 4.93 15.37 37.43
CA GLN A 24 3.63 14.68 37.53
C GLN A 24 3.83 13.15 37.68
N ARG A 25 4.84 12.73 38.46
CA ARG A 25 5.03 11.33 38.87
C ARG A 25 5.22 11.24 40.38
N LEU A 26 4.50 12.09 41.13
CA LEU A 26 4.39 11.99 42.57
C LEU A 26 3.40 10.88 42.91
N GLU A 27 3.94 9.81 43.49
CA GLU A 27 3.34 8.83 44.39
C GLU A 27 1.85 8.48 44.21
N GLY A 28 1.61 7.35 43.53
CA GLY A 28 0.47 6.49 43.80
C GLY A 28 0.94 5.28 44.62
N PRO A 29 0.28 4.89 45.73
CA PRO A 29 0.79 3.88 46.66
C PRO A 29 0.91 2.51 46.01
N THR A 30 1.93 1.77 46.44
CA THR A 30 1.97 0.30 46.43
C THR A 30 0.60 -0.28 46.83
N ARG A 31 -0.19 -0.69 45.83
CA ARG A 31 -1.27 -1.66 46.02
C ARG A 31 -0.81 -3.00 45.49
N GLY A 32 -0.91 -3.98 46.37
CA GLY A 32 -0.34 -5.30 46.22
C GLY A 32 -0.71 -6.01 44.93
N ARG A 33 0.22 -6.86 44.53
CA ARG A 33 -0.01 -8.04 43.70
C ARG A 33 -1.21 -8.82 44.27
N LEU A 34 -2.39 -8.62 43.70
CA LEU A 34 -3.53 -9.52 43.82
C LEU A 34 -3.47 -10.50 42.63
N PRO A 35 -3.71 -11.81 42.83
CA PRO A 35 -3.63 -12.82 41.78
C PRO A 35 -4.61 -12.55 40.63
N PRO A 36 -4.36 -13.12 39.43
CA PRO A 36 -5.24 -12.95 38.28
C PRO A 36 -6.64 -13.48 38.60
N GLY A 37 -7.61 -12.57 38.65
CA GLY A 37 -9.03 -12.91 38.62
C GLY A 37 -9.43 -13.44 37.24
N PRO A 38 -10.46 -14.30 37.15
CA PRO A 38 -10.90 -14.87 35.90
C PRO A 38 -11.39 -13.75 34.97
N GLN A 39 -10.82 -13.71 33.76
CA GLN A 39 -11.28 -12.84 32.68
C GLN A 39 -12.75 -13.18 32.39
N ALA A 40 -13.65 -12.28 32.78
CA ALA A 40 -15.02 -12.32 32.29
C ALA A 40 -14.98 -12.18 30.76
N ALA A 41 -15.61 -13.14 30.10
CA ALA A 41 -15.72 -13.28 28.67
C ALA A 41 -16.18 -11.97 28.00
N LEU A 42 -15.40 -11.51 27.04
CA LEU A 42 -15.89 -10.70 25.92
C LEU A 42 -15.48 -11.43 24.66
N GLU A 43 -16.25 -12.45 24.30
CA GLU A 43 -16.37 -12.92 22.93
C GLU A 43 -16.96 -11.78 22.10
N PRO A 44 -16.30 -11.29 21.04
CA PRO A 44 -16.99 -10.86 19.86
C PRO A 44 -17.11 -12.11 18.98
N VAL A 45 -18.09 -12.96 19.28
CA VAL A 45 -18.67 -13.83 18.25
C VAL A 45 -19.40 -12.88 17.30
N VAL A 46 -18.66 -12.37 16.33
CA VAL A 46 -19.24 -11.82 15.11
C VAL A 46 -19.56 -13.03 14.24
N PRO A 47 -20.83 -13.29 13.88
CA PRO A 47 -21.13 -14.34 12.93
C PRO A 47 -20.40 -14.04 11.62
N ALA A 48 -19.61 -15.01 11.14
CA ALA A 48 -19.06 -14.96 9.80
C ALA A 48 -20.22 -14.91 8.80
N MET A 49 -20.41 -13.76 8.14
CA MET A 49 -21.39 -13.66 7.05
C MET A 49 -20.82 -14.39 5.83
N PRO A 50 -21.54 -15.38 5.26
CA PRO A 50 -21.08 -16.07 4.06
C PRO A 50 -21.18 -15.11 2.88
N SER A 51 -20.05 -14.84 2.24
CA SER A 51 -20.06 -14.20 0.91
C SER A 51 -20.56 -15.25 -0.09
N GLY A 52 -21.78 -15.06 -0.60
CA GLY A 52 -22.34 -15.92 -1.65
C GLY A 52 -21.51 -15.84 -2.95
N PRO A 53 -21.55 -16.86 -3.82
CA PRO A 53 -20.80 -16.84 -5.07
C PRO A 53 -21.31 -15.71 -5.97
N VAL A 54 -20.39 -14.91 -6.49
CA VAL A 54 -20.67 -13.92 -7.52
C VAL A 54 -20.88 -14.67 -8.83
N THR A 55 -22.14 -14.77 -9.29
CA THR A 55 -22.46 -15.28 -10.62
C THR A 55 -22.29 -14.15 -11.63
N SER A 56 -21.27 -14.25 -12.48
CA SER A 56 -21.11 -13.39 -13.65
C SER A 56 -21.85 -14.03 -14.81
N GLU A 57 -23.10 -13.63 -15.02
CA GLU A 57 -23.88 -14.02 -16.18
C GLU A 57 -23.51 -13.12 -17.38
N PRO A 58 -23.05 -13.67 -18.52
CA PRO A 58 -22.74 -12.87 -19.70
C PRO A 58 -24.00 -12.21 -20.26
N LEU A 59 -23.96 -10.89 -20.44
CA LEU A 59 -25.01 -10.17 -21.16
C LEU A 59 -25.14 -10.72 -22.58
N ALA A 60 -26.38 -10.98 -23.01
CA ALA A 60 -26.69 -11.39 -24.37
C ALA A 60 -26.16 -10.37 -25.39
N PRO A 61 -25.57 -10.82 -26.51
CA PRO A 61 -25.12 -9.93 -27.57
C PRO A 61 -26.30 -9.13 -28.14
N PRO A 62 -26.10 -7.84 -28.50
CA PRO A 62 -27.16 -6.98 -29.00
C PRO A 62 -27.77 -7.56 -30.29
N PRO A 63 -29.10 -7.56 -30.43
CA PRO A 63 -29.77 -8.02 -31.65
C PRO A 63 -29.50 -7.00 -32.76
N GLY A 64 -28.82 -7.42 -33.83
CA GLY A 64 -28.64 -6.54 -35.00
C GLY A 64 -27.56 -6.89 -36.02
N ALA A 65 -26.59 -7.76 -35.74
CA ALA A 65 -25.60 -8.15 -36.76
C ALA A 65 -26.16 -9.27 -37.66
N SER A 66 -27.24 -8.97 -38.38
CA SER A 66 -27.70 -9.76 -39.50
C SER A 66 -26.69 -9.72 -40.64
N ALA A 67 -26.57 -10.87 -41.30
CA ALA A 67 -25.85 -11.12 -42.53
C ALA A 67 -26.03 -10.03 -43.60
N VAL A 68 -24.98 -9.82 -44.41
CA VAL A 68 -25.04 -9.11 -45.69
C VAL A 68 -24.53 -10.08 -46.77
N PRO A 69 -25.17 -10.10 -47.96
CA PRO A 69 -25.53 -11.32 -48.68
C PRO A 69 -24.58 -11.75 -49.81
N ALA A 70 -24.84 -12.99 -50.24
CA ALA A 70 -24.34 -13.62 -51.44
C ALA A 70 -24.53 -12.75 -52.70
N ASP A 71 -23.46 -12.65 -53.49
CA ASP A 71 -23.51 -12.18 -54.87
C ASP A 71 -23.31 -13.40 -55.79
N LEU A 72 -24.36 -13.75 -56.54
CA LEU A 72 -24.38 -14.59 -57.74
C LEU A 72 -25.14 -13.77 -58.79
N PRO A 73 -24.88 -13.90 -60.11
CA PRO A 73 -25.64 -14.86 -60.94
C PRO A 73 -24.83 -15.36 -62.20
N PRO A 74 -25.41 -16.01 -63.25
CA PRO A 74 -25.25 -17.45 -63.49
C PRO A 74 -24.77 -17.85 -64.91
N VAL A 75 -24.79 -19.17 -65.16
CA VAL A 75 -24.95 -19.91 -66.44
C VAL A 75 -23.69 -20.49 -67.10
N GLY A 76 -23.64 -21.83 -67.10
CA GLY A 76 -22.78 -22.65 -67.96
C GLY A 76 -22.81 -24.12 -67.54
N ALA A 77 -23.77 -24.88 -68.10
CA ALA A 77 -24.02 -26.28 -67.76
C ALA A 77 -22.98 -27.24 -68.36
N ASN A 78 -22.48 -28.18 -67.54
CA ASN A 78 -22.04 -29.51 -67.97
C ASN A 78 -21.97 -30.47 -66.77
N VAL A 79 -22.55 -31.66 -66.98
CA VAL A 79 -22.79 -32.74 -66.03
C VAL A 79 -21.56 -33.65 -65.92
N ALA A 80 -21.18 -34.05 -64.70
CA ALA A 80 -20.53 -35.33 -64.42
C ALA A 80 -20.75 -35.75 -62.95
N VAL A 81 -21.00 -37.05 -62.76
CA VAL A 81 -21.51 -37.73 -61.56
C VAL A 81 -20.39 -38.17 -60.61
N ALA A 82 -20.56 -38.01 -59.29
CA ALA A 82 -20.40 -39.03 -58.23
C ALA A 82 -20.40 -38.40 -56.80
N PRO A 83 -20.89 -39.13 -55.75
CA PRO A 83 -21.11 -38.58 -54.42
C PRO A 83 -19.87 -38.72 -53.54
N SER A 84 -19.53 -37.69 -52.76
CA SER A 84 -18.57 -37.79 -51.66
C SER A 84 -18.92 -36.78 -50.57
N THR A 85 -19.33 -37.31 -49.42
CA THR A 85 -19.58 -36.61 -48.16
C THR A 85 -18.41 -35.69 -47.76
N PRO A 86 -18.66 -34.45 -47.30
CA PRO A 86 -17.60 -33.55 -46.89
C PRO A 86 -17.09 -33.92 -45.49
N VAL A 87 -15.84 -34.37 -45.39
CA VAL A 87 -15.09 -34.35 -44.14
C VAL A 87 -14.52 -32.94 -44.00
N ILE A 88 -15.26 -32.08 -43.28
CA ILE A 88 -14.77 -30.77 -42.85
C ILE A 88 -13.78 -31.04 -41.71
N ALA A 89 -12.50 -30.85 -41.98
CA ALA A 89 -11.48 -30.75 -40.94
C ALA A 89 -11.78 -29.51 -40.07
N PRO A 90 -11.74 -29.60 -38.73
CA PRO A 90 -11.86 -28.42 -37.89
C PRO A 90 -10.60 -27.54 -38.04
N ASP A 91 -10.82 -26.31 -38.47
CA ASP A 91 -9.83 -25.24 -38.49
C ASP A 91 -9.32 -24.97 -37.05
N PRO A 92 -8.00 -24.87 -36.80
CA PRO A 92 -7.49 -24.55 -35.48
C PRO A 92 -7.81 -23.10 -35.13
N ALA A 93 -8.78 -22.88 -34.25
CA ALA A 93 -9.08 -21.56 -33.71
C ALA A 93 -7.80 -20.91 -33.11
N PRO A 94 -7.52 -19.63 -33.39
CA PRO A 94 -6.40 -18.92 -32.77
C PRO A 94 -6.56 -18.91 -31.24
N VAL A 95 -5.59 -19.50 -30.54
CA VAL A 95 -5.50 -19.45 -29.08
C VAL A 95 -5.29 -17.98 -28.69
N ALA A 96 -6.27 -17.37 -28.03
CA ALA A 96 -6.13 -16.02 -27.50
C ALA A 96 -4.95 -15.98 -26.51
N PRO A 97 -4.08 -14.96 -26.57
CA PRO A 97 -2.97 -14.84 -25.63
C PRO A 97 -3.51 -14.76 -24.20
N PRO A 98 -2.81 -15.37 -23.22
CA PRO A 98 -3.24 -15.31 -21.83
C PRO A 98 -3.36 -13.84 -21.38
N PRO A 99 -4.39 -13.49 -20.59
CA PRO A 99 -4.51 -12.15 -20.06
C PRO A 99 -3.24 -11.78 -19.28
N PRO A 100 -2.75 -10.53 -19.38
CA PRO A 100 -1.58 -10.10 -18.62
C PRO A 100 -1.83 -10.32 -17.13
N PRO A 101 -0.80 -10.69 -16.35
CA PRO A 101 -0.95 -10.86 -14.91
C PRO A 101 -1.49 -9.55 -14.31
N VAL A 102 -2.63 -9.64 -13.63
CA VAL A 102 -3.20 -8.54 -12.84
C VAL A 102 -2.23 -8.25 -11.70
N VAL A 103 -1.29 -7.33 -11.92
CA VAL A 103 -0.50 -6.75 -10.84
C VAL A 103 -1.48 -5.94 -10.00
N ALA A 104 -1.69 -6.33 -8.74
CA ALA A 104 -2.50 -5.57 -7.81
C ALA A 104 -1.83 -4.22 -7.54
N SER A 105 -2.09 -3.26 -8.41
CA SER A 105 -1.62 -1.88 -8.30
C SER A 105 -2.69 -1.05 -7.60
N GLY A 106 -2.29 -0.28 -6.59
CA GLY A 106 -3.19 0.67 -5.94
C GLY A 106 -2.86 0.91 -4.48
N ARG A 107 -3.45 1.94 -3.88
CA ARG A 107 -3.16 2.33 -2.49
C ARG A 107 -3.31 1.18 -1.48
N SER A 108 -4.32 0.32 -1.63
CA SER A 108 -4.52 -0.83 -0.73
C SER A 108 -3.40 -1.86 -0.81
N SER A 109 -2.74 -1.99 -1.95
CA SER A 109 -1.67 -2.96 -2.16
C SER A 109 -0.37 -2.60 -1.43
N VAL A 110 -0.18 -1.32 -1.08
CA VAL A 110 1.01 -0.84 -0.35
C VAL A 110 0.80 -0.76 1.16
N VAL A 111 -0.44 -0.92 1.64
CA VAL A 111 -0.74 -1.00 3.08
C VAL A 111 -0.13 -2.28 3.66
N GLY A 112 0.42 -2.19 4.87
CA GLY A 112 1.02 -3.33 5.57
C GLY A 112 2.29 -2.96 6.32
N THR A 113 2.97 -3.98 6.83
CA THR A 113 4.30 -3.83 7.43
C THR A 113 5.35 -4.18 6.39
N TRP A 114 6.37 -3.35 6.29
CA TRP A 114 7.46 -3.44 5.35
C TRP A 114 8.79 -3.45 6.10
N ASN A 115 9.74 -4.24 5.61
CA ASN A 115 11.14 -4.20 5.98
C ASN A 115 11.88 -3.32 4.98
N ALA A 116 12.27 -2.13 5.41
CA ALA A 116 12.99 -1.14 4.63
C ALA A 116 14.50 -1.32 4.80
N LYS A 117 15.22 -1.42 3.70
CA LYS A 117 16.67 -1.54 3.63
C LYS A 117 17.26 -0.32 2.92
N ASP A 118 18.10 0.41 3.66
CA ASP A 118 18.80 1.60 3.15
C ASP A 118 20.06 1.20 2.35
N ALA A 119 20.66 2.14 1.63
CA ALA A 119 21.89 1.97 0.85
C ALA A 119 23.08 1.47 1.69
N THR A 120 23.07 1.74 3.00
CA THR A 120 24.06 1.23 3.96
C THR A 120 23.89 -0.26 4.29
N GLY A 121 22.82 -0.89 3.80
CA GLY A 121 22.45 -2.28 4.11
C GLY A 121 21.67 -2.42 5.42
N ALA A 122 21.49 -1.34 6.18
CA ALA A 122 20.76 -1.37 7.42
C ALA A 122 19.25 -1.52 7.18
N SER A 123 18.60 -2.34 8.00
CA SER A 123 17.19 -2.72 7.85
C SER A 123 16.34 -2.16 8.98
N CYS A 124 15.10 -1.76 8.69
CA CYS A 124 14.14 -1.32 9.70
C CYS A 124 12.69 -1.61 9.33
N LYS A 125 11.76 -1.51 10.28
CA LYS A 125 10.34 -1.78 10.03
C LYS A 125 9.56 -0.51 9.81
N VAL A 126 8.83 -0.44 8.70
CA VAL A 126 7.92 0.64 8.34
C VAL A 126 6.52 0.07 8.19
N SER A 127 5.55 0.60 8.93
CA SER A 127 4.14 0.23 8.81
C SER A 127 3.39 1.34 8.09
N LEU A 128 2.71 0.98 7.00
CA LEU A 128 1.83 1.85 6.21
C LEU A 128 0.40 1.43 6.50
N SER A 129 -0.39 2.32 7.09
CA SER A 129 -1.79 2.08 7.47
C SER A 129 -2.74 2.90 6.60
N SER A 130 -3.91 2.36 6.27
CA SER A 130 -4.99 3.11 5.62
C SER A 130 -5.76 4.05 6.56
N ALA A 131 -5.35 4.17 7.82
CA ALA A 131 -5.95 5.12 8.77
C ALA A 131 -5.64 6.58 8.36
N PRO A 132 -6.63 7.48 8.35
CA PRO A 132 -6.44 8.88 7.98
C PRO A 132 -5.60 9.65 9.02
N ALA A 133 -4.78 10.60 8.54
CA ALA A 133 -3.93 11.48 9.34
C ALA A 133 -3.70 12.82 8.60
N LEU A 134 -4.44 13.88 8.96
CA LEU A 134 -4.34 15.25 8.38
C LEU A 134 -4.03 15.27 6.87
N ASP A 135 -5.04 14.91 6.06
CA ASP A 135 -4.99 14.78 4.58
C ASP A 135 -4.10 13.67 4.01
N LEU A 136 -3.38 12.94 4.85
CA LEU A 136 -2.51 11.82 4.48
C LEU A 136 -2.95 10.53 5.18
N TYR A 137 -2.23 9.44 4.94
CA TYR A 137 -2.39 8.18 5.64
C TYR A 137 -1.34 7.99 6.73
N LYS A 138 -1.69 7.30 7.81
CA LYS A 138 -0.78 7.06 8.93
C LYS A 138 0.35 6.12 8.53
N ALA A 139 1.59 6.52 8.79
CA ALA A 139 2.78 5.66 8.73
C ALA A 139 3.48 5.62 10.08
N SER A 140 4.25 4.57 10.33
CA SER A 140 5.16 4.51 11.48
C SER A 140 6.41 3.74 11.13
N ALA A 141 7.57 4.31 11.43
CA ALA A 141 8.87 3.67 11.30
C ALA A 141 9.41 3.26 12.67
N SER A 142 10.09 2.12 12.74
CA SER A 142 10.63 1.57 13.98
C SER A 142 11.99 0.91 13.74
N GLY A 143 12.94 1.20 14.63
CA GLY A 143 14.32 0.69 14.53
C GLY A 143 15.11 1.23 13.33
N CYS A 144 14.69 2.36 12.72
CA CYS A 144 15.41 2.92 11.58
C CYS A 144 16.67 3.67 12.01
N PRO A 145 17.87 3.25 11.52
CA PRO A 145 19.11 3.96 11.80
C PRO A 145 19.19 5.28 11.02
N ASN A 146 18.51 5.35 9.88
CA ASN A 146 18.39 6.57 9.10
C ASN A 146 17.43 7.57 9.78
N LYS A 147 17.92 8.79 10.03
CA LYS A 147 17.17 9.85 10.75
C LYS A 147 15.97 10.38 9.98
N ASP A 148 15.97 10.31 8.65
CA ASP A 148 14.84 10.75 7.84
C ASP A 148 13.72 9.72 7.85
N LEU A 149 14.07 8.43 7.82
CA LEU A 149 13.09 7.33 7.95
C LEU A 149 12.50 7.23 9.35
N SER A 150 13.31 7.38 10.40
CA SER A 150 12.82 7.30 11.78
C SER A 150 11.80 8.39 12.14
N LYS A 151 11.76 9.47 11.38
CA LYS A 151 10.79 10.56 11.53
C LYS A 151 9.54 10.39 10.67
N VAL A 152 9.39 9.31 9.90
CA VAL A 152 8.21 9.14 9.04
C VAL A 152 6.97 8.90 9.90
N THR A 153 5.94 9.71 9.69
CA THR A 153 4.66 9.64 10.41
C THR A 153 3.45 9.53 9.48
N ALA A 154 3.60 9.89 8.22
CA ALA A 154 2.52 9.84 7.24
C ALA A 154 3.02 9.32 5.90
N TRP A 155 2.09 8.86 5.07
CA TRP A 155 2.34 8.42 3.71
C TRP A 155 1.18 8.76 2.78
N ASP A 156 1.42 8.75 1.48
CA ASP A 156 0.40 8.89 0.45
C ASP A 156 0.74 8.03 -0.77
N TYR A 157 -0.27 7.74 -1.58
CA TYR A 157 -0.12 7.03 -2.85
C TYR A 157 -0.68 7.88 -3.99
N ARG A 158 0.20 8.30 -4.90
CA ARG A 158 -0.16 9.11 -6.08
C ARG A 158 0.60 8.62 -7.30
N ASP A 159 -0.08 8.50 -8.43
CA ASP A 159 0.56 8.21 -9.73
C ASP A 159 1.46 6.94 -9.74
N GLY A 160 1.12 5.94 -8.92
CA GLY A 160 1.91 4.72 -8.77
C GLY A 160 3.13 4.83 -7.85
N GLU A 161 3.29 5.95 -7.15
CA GLU A 161 4.31 6.21 -6.14
C GLU A 161 3.76 6.27 -4.74
N VAL A 162 4.54 5.76 -3.80
CA VAL A 162 4.40 5.95 -2.38
C VAL A 162 5.30 7.09 -1.93
N TYR A 163 4.69 8.12 -1.36
CA TYR A 163 5.38 9.25 -0.75
C TYR A 163 5.38 9.07 0.76
N LEU A 164 6.55 9.07 1.39
CA LEU A 164 6.67 9.05 2.85
C LEU A 164 6.90 10.48 3.36
N TYR A 165 6.21 10.86 4.43
CA TYR A 165 6.22 12.20 4.99
C TYR A 165 6.71 12.20 6.45
N GLN A 166 7.49 13.22 6.77
CA GLN A 166 7.87 13.57 8.14
C GLN A 166 6.87 14.56 8.76
N PRO A 167 6.88 14.74 10.08
CA PRO A 167 6.20 15.84 10.75
C PRO A 167 6.48 17.18 10.05
N GLY A 168 5.42 17.95 9.82
CA GLY A 168 5.50 19.21 9.06
C GLY A 168 5.35 19.06 7.54
N GLY A 169 5.03 17.86 7.04
CA GLY A 169 4.65 17.65 5.63
C GLY A 169 5.82 17.55 4.65
N THR A 170 7.05 17.41 5.14
CA THR A 170 8.22 17.24 4.28
C THR A 170 8.33 15.80 3.78
N VAL A 171 8.68 15.61 2.51
CA VAL A 171 8.85 14.27 1.91
C VAL A 171 10.18 13.68 2.37
N ALA A 172 10.13 12.53 3.04
CA ALA A 172 11.30 11.76 3.47
C ALA A 172 11.83 10.87 2.34
N ALA A 173 10.92 10.19 1.64
CA ALA A 173 11.26 9.22 0.60
C ALA A 173 10.17 9.18 -0.48
N ARG A 174 10.57 8.82 -1.69
CA ARG A 174 9.67 8.50 -2.80
C ARG A 174 9.97 7.10 -3.27
N LEU A 175 8.96 6.26 -3.32
CA LEU A 175 9.08 4.84 -3.66
C LEU A 175 8.10 4.50 -4.77
N ARG A 176 8.50 3.63 -5.68
CA ARG A 176 7.67 3.06 -6.74
C ARG A 176 7.32 1.63 -6.38
N GLN A 177 6.12 1.21 -6.72
CA GLN A 177 5.70 -0.17 -6.52
C GLN A 177 6.21 -1.05 -7.66
N GLY A 178 6.96 -2.10 -7.33
CA GLY A 178 7.52 -3.05 -8.29
C GLY A 178 7.40 -4.49 -7.80
N GLY A 179 6.55 -5.30 -8.44
CA GLY A 179 6.53 -6.76 -8.24
C GLY A 179 6.31 -7.25 -6.80
N GLY A 180 5.68 -6.45 -5.93
CA GLY A 180 5.48 -6.76 -4.51
C GLY A 180 6.51 -6.13 -3.56
N ALA A 181 7.50 -5.42 -4.09
CA ALA A 181 8.42 -4.55 -3.36
C ALA A 181 8.12 -3.06 -3.62
N LEU A 182 8.71 -2.21 -2.79
CA LEU A 182 8.69 -0.76 -2.92
C LEU A 182 10.13 -0.26 -3.02
N ASP A 183 10.53 0.24 -4.18
CA ASP A 183 11.90 0.67 -4.45
C ASP A 183 11.94 2.16 -4.75
N GLY A 184 12.97 2.85 -4.28
CA GLY A 184 13.04 4.29 -4.43
C GLY A 184 14.27 4.91 -3.78
N ALA A 185 14.12 6.16 -3.38
CA ALA A 185 15.21 6.92 -2.77
C ALA A 185 14.72 7.89 -1.70
N LEU A 186 15.61 8.18 -0.76
CA LEU A 186 15.42 9.24 0.23
C LEU A 186 15.52 10.60 -0.44
N SER A 187 14.57 11.49 -0.16
CA SER A 187 14.50 12.81 -0.79
C SER A 187 15.60 13.76 -0.31
N LYS A 188 16.14 13.56 0.91
CA LYS A 188 17.20 14.40 1.48
C LYS A 188 18.60 14.01 1.00
N SER A 189 18.91 12.71 1.03
CA SER A 189 20.25 12.18 0.76
C SER A 189 20.41 11.56 -0.62
N GLY A 190 19.32 11.26 -1.32
CA GLY A 190 19.35 10.52 -2.59
C GLY A 190 19.73 9.04 -2.44
N ALA A 191 19.89 8.54 -1.22
CA ALA A 191 20.25 7.15 -0.97
C ALA A 191 19.13 6.20 -1.42
N SER A 192 19.50 5.08 -2.04
CA SER A 192 18.56 4.04 -2.47
C SER A 192 17.86 3.41 -1.27
N LEU A 193 16.56 3.21 -1.38
CA LEU A 193 15.73 2.59 -0.37
C LEU A 193 14.89 1.50 -1.04
N ALA A 194 15.02 0.27 -0.56
CA ALA A 194 14.19 -0.84 -0.98
C ALA A 194 13.36 -1.32 0.20
N MET A 195 12.08 -1.61 0.01
CA MET A 195 11.22 -2.15 1.05
C MET A 195 10.50 -3.40 0.55
N VAL A 196 10.55 -4.44 1.37
CA VAL A 196 9.97 -5.76 1.08
C VAL A 196 9.06 -6.18 2.24
N ARG A 197 8.09 -7.06 2.00
CA ARG A 197 7.21 -7.57 3.06
C ARG A 197 7.88 -8.66 3.89
#